data_AF-A0A1I1WF43-F1
#
_entry.id   AF-A0A1I1WF43-F1
#
_cell.length_a   1.000
_cell.length_b   1.000
_cell.length_c   1.000
_cell.angle_alpha   90.00
_cell.angle_beta   90.00
_cell.angle_gamma   90.00
#
_symmetry.space_group_name_H-M   'P 1'
#
loop_
_entity.id
_entity.type
_entity.pdbx_description
1 polymer ?
#
loop_
_entity_poly.entity_id
_entity_poly.type
_entity_poly.pdbx_seq_one_letter_code
_entity_poly.pdbx_strand_id
1 'polypeptide(L)'
;MQAHQPQGGGAEPTTPPARTRPPLAGSRLDMSSICDICGKARSTRKHAKCSRIRQKMKDAYWQTHMAEQAAKKQAKQERRRYAR
;
A
#
# COMPACT_ATOMS: atom_id res chain seq x y z
N MET A 1 57.49 -17.97 -4.38
CA MET A 1 56.92 -19.24 -3.90
C MET A 1 55.40 -19.13 -3.98
N GLN A 2 54.82 -19.59 -5.10
CA GLN A 2 53.37 -19.65 -5.33
C GLN A 2 52.81 -20.88 -4.61
N ALA A 3 51.83 -20.71 -3.73
CA ALA A 3 51.10 -21.82 -3.14
C ALA A 3 49.77 -21.99 -3.88
N HIS A 4 49.64 -23.16 -4.53
CA HIS A 4 48.50 -23.62 -5.32
C HIS A 4 47.21 -23.71 -4.48
N GLN A 5 46.10 -23.20 -5.02
CA GLN A 5 44.74 -23.54 -4.58
C GLN A 5 44.31 -24.87 -5.20
N PRO A 6 43.71 -25.80 -4.45
CA PRO A 6 42.94 -26.89 -5.05
C PRO A 6 41.51 -26.42 -5.35
N GLN A 7 41.16 -26.41 -6.63
CA GLN A 7 39.78 -26.43 -7.11
C GLN A 7 39.22 -27.85 -6.97
N GLY A 8 38.11 -27.98 -6.27
CA GLY A 8 37.17 -29.10 -6.33
C GLY A 8 35.82 -28.52 -5.93
N GLY A 9 34.76 -28.58 -6.71
CA GLY A 9 34.30 -29.69 -7.53
C GLY A 9 33.01 -30.18 -6.89
N GLY A 10 31.88 -29.62 -7.32
CA GLY A 10 30.56 -29.94 -6.77
C GLY A 10 29.61 -28.75 -6.80
N ALA A 11 29.15 -28.36 -7.98
CA ALA A 11 28.00 -27.46 -8.09
C ALA A 11 26.74 -28.26 -7.73
N GLU A 12 26.44 -28.40 -6.44
CA GLU A 12 25.08 -28.66 -6.02
C GLU A 12 24.26 -27.40 -6.29
N PRO A 13 23.09 -27.48 -6.97
CA PRO A 13 22.17 -26.38 -6.97
C PRO A 13 21.68 -26.24 -5.54
N THR A 14 22.25 -25.28 -4.80
CA THR A 14 21.72 -24.85 -3.50
C THR A 14 20.33 -24.29 -3.77
N THR A 15 19.33 -25.16 -3.73
CA THR A 15 17.94 -24.77 -3.67
C THR A 15 17.82 -23.99 -2.37
N PRO A 16 17.59 -22.66 -2.41
CA PRO A 16 17.46 -21.89 -1.19
C PRO A 16 16.30 -22.50 -0.38
N PRO A 17 16.45 -22.70 0.95
CA PRO A 17 15.39 -23.25 1.76
C PRO A 17 14.12 -22.44 1.53
N ALA A 18 12.99 -23.14 1.36
CA ALA A 18 11.69 -22.54 1.12
C ALA A 18 11.47 -21.39 2.12
N ARG A 19 11.46 -20.15 1.62
CA ARG A 19 11.40 -18.97 2.49
C ARG A 19 10.04 -18.98 3.17
N THR A 20 10.03 -19.21 4.48
CA THR A 20 8.80 -19.17 5.31
C THR A 20 8.11 -17.81 5.26
N ARG A 21 8.87 -16.76 4.94
CA ARG A 21 8.34 -15.40 4.80
C ARG A 21 8.33 -15.01 3.33
N PRO A 22 7.20 -14.50 2.81
CA PRO A 22 7.18 -13.92 1.48
C PRO A 22 8.27 -12.84 1.37
N PRO A 23 8.86 -12.66 0.17
CA PRO A 23 9.82 -11.59 -0.03
C PRO A 23 9.17 -10.27 0.38
N LEU A 24 9.91 -9.42 1.11
CA LEU A 24 9.45 -8.07 1.38
C LEU A 24 9.09 -7.42 0.04
N ALA A 25 7.99 -6.68 0.01
CA ALA A 25 7.53 -5.98 -1.19
C ALA A 25 8.71 -5.24 -1.83
N GLY A 26 9.17 -5.74 -2.98
CA GLY A 26 10.37 -5.22 -3.67
C GLY A 26 10.12 -3.85 -4.29
N SER A 27 8.87 -3.48 -4.48
CA SER A 27 8.48 -2.16 -4.95
C SER A 27 8.62 -1.16 -3.82
N ARG A 28 9.48 -0.15 -4.03
CA ARG A 28 9.47 1.04 -3.19
C ARG A 28 8.05 1.61 -3.22
N LEU A 29 7.49 1.89 -2.05
CA LEU A 29 6.30 2.74 -1.95
C LEU A 29 6.70 4.09 -2.58
N ASP A 30 6.28 4.34 -3.81
CA ASP A 30 6.52 5.59 -4.53
C ASP A 30 5.67 6.70 -3.89
N MET A 31 6.05 7.04 -2.67
CA MET A 31 5.53 8.20 -1.99
C MET A 31 6.35 9.38 -2.47
N SER A 32 5.69 10.27 -3.21
CA SER A 32 6.32 11.50 -3.71
C SER A 32 7.06 12.19 -2.56
N SER A 33 8.32 12.57 -2.82
CA SER A 33 9.17 13.28 -1.86
C SER A 33 8.59 14.63 -1.44
N ILE A 34 7.63 15.15 -2.21
CA ILE A 34 6.91 16.39 -1.98
C ILE A 34 5.52 16.12 -1.37
N CYS A 35 5.09 17.01 -0.47
CA CYS A 35 3.73 17.03 0.04
C CYS A 35 2.80 17.70 -0.97
N ASP A 36 1.76 16.98 -1.36
CA ASP A 36 0.62 17.41 -2.18
C ASP A 36 -0.13 18.63 -1.63
N ILE A 37 -0.14 18.83 -0.31
CA ILE A 37 -0.93 19.90 0.33
C ILE A 37 -0.15 21.21 0.41
N CYS A 38 1.15 21.15 0.73
CA CYS A 38 1.95 22.35 0.98
C CYS A 38 3.12 22.55 0.02
N GLY A 39 3.35 21.62 -0.91
CA GLY A 39 4.43 21.69 -1.91
C GLY A 39 5.84 21.56 -1.34
N LYS A 40 6.00 21.31 -0.04
CA LYS A 40 7.32 21.17 0.61
C LYS A 40 7.76 19.72 0.67
N ALA A 41 9.06 19.49 0.82
CA ALA A 41 9.60 18.15 1.00
C ALA A 41 9.04 17.48 2.27
N ARG A 42 8.49 16.26 2.13
CA ARG A 42 7.93 15.44 3.23
C ARG A 42 8.92 15.15 4.36
N SER A 43 10.22 15.22 4.06
CA SER A 43 11.29 15.08 5.05
C SER A 43 11.26 16.19 6.12
N THR A 44 10.59 17.31 5.87
CA THR A 44 10.47 18.39 6.86
C THR A 44 9.46 18.03 7.96
N ARG A 45 9.74 18.41 9.22
CA ARG A 45 8.90 18.06 10.39
C ARG A 45 7.60 18.90 10.51
N LYS A 46 7.21 19.66 9.47
CA LYS A 46 6.11 20.67 9.55
C LYS A 46 4.75 20.16 9.03
N HIS A 47 4.55 18.85 8.89
CA HIS A 47 3.38 18.27 8.21
C HIS A 47 2.18 17.91 9.10
N ALA A 48 2.17 18.28 10.38
CA ALA A 48 1.04 17.98 11.27
C ALA A 48 -0.29 18.53 10.75
N LYS A 49 -0.31 19.79 10.26
CA LYS A 49 -1.51 20.40 9.66
C LYS A 49 -1.94 19.71 8.37
N CYS A 50 -0.98 19.39 7.50
CA CYS A 50 -1.24 18.69 6.23
C CYS A 50 -1.82 17.29 6.48
N SER A 51 -1.30 16.56 7.47
CA SER A 51 -1.82 15.26 7.87
C SER A 51 -3.29 15.36 8.31
N ARG A 52 -3.65 16.34 9.13
CA ARG A 52 -5.05 16.56 9.55
C ARG A 52 -5.97 16.85 8.37
N ILE A 53 -5.54 17.66 7.40
CA ILE A 53 -6.32 17.95 6.19
C ILE A 53 -6.56 16.66 5.41
N ARG A 54 -5.52 15.83 5.24
CA ARG A 54 -5.65 14.54 4.54
C ARG A 54 -6.63 13.60 5.23
N GLN A 55 -6.60 13.52 6.56
CA GLN A 55 -7.57 12.71 7.31
C GLN A 55 -8.99 13.22 7.08
N LYS A 56 -9.24 14.53 7.21
CA LYS A 56 -10.56 15.11 6.94
C LYS A 56 -11.08 14.84 5.52
N MET A 57 -10.20 14.92 4.51
CA MET A 57 -10.58 14.62 3.13
C MET A 57 -10.95 13.14 2.95
N LYS A 58 -10.19 12.23 3.58
CA LYS A 58 -10.48 10.80 3.58
C LYS A 58 -11.81 10.50 4.28
N ASP A 59 -12.07 11.17 5.40
CA ASP A 59 -13.33 11.04 6.13
C ASP A 59 -14.51 11.52 5.27
N ALA A 60 -14.39 12.69 4.62
CA ALA A 60 -15.41 13.20 3.71
C ALA A 60 -15.69 12.23 2.55
N TYR A 61 -14.64 11.71 1.91
CA TYR A 61 -14.76 10.69 0.87
C TYR A 61 -15.46 9.41 1.38
N TRP A 62 -15.14 9.00 2.61
CA TRP A 62 -15.79 7.83 3.20
C TRP A 62 -17.27 8.06 3.49
N GLN A 63 -17.64 9.25 3.96
CA GLN A 63 -19.04 9.62 4.18
C GLN A 63 -19.84 9.60 2.88
N THR A 64 -19.31 10.15 1.79
CA THR A 64 -19.98 10.13 0.48
C THR A 64 -20.14 8.70 -0.03
N HIS A 65 -19.09 7.88 0.05
CA HIS A 65 -19.14 6.49 -0.36
C HIS A 65 -20.19 5.68 0.44
N MET A 66 -20.25 5.88 1.76
CA MET A 66 -21.25 5.21 2.60
C MET A 66 -22.68 5.67 2.29
N ALA A 67 -22.89 6.96 2.01
CA ALA A 67 -24.18 7.51 1.60
C ALA A 67 -24.65 6.91 0.26
N GLU A 68 -23.76 6.79 -0.74
CA GLU A 68 -24.08 6.14 -2.01
C GLU A 68 -24.46 4.66 -1.83
N GLN A 69 -23.73 3.94 -0.97
CA GLN A 69 -24.02 2.55 -0.67
C GLN A 69 -25.36 2.40 0.08
N ALA A 70 -25.68 3.34 0.96
CA ALA A 70 -26.99 3.38 1.63
C ALA A 70 -28.12 3.64 0.62
N ALA A 71 -27.95 4.60 -0.29
CA ALA A 71 -28.92 4.90 -1.35
C ALA A 71 -29.16 3.69 -2.27
N LYS A 72 -28.10 2.98 -2.68
CA LYS A 72 -28.21 1.74 -3.47
C LYS A 72 -28.97 0.65 -2.72
N LYS A 73 -28.75 0.51 -1.41
CA LYS A 73 -29.49 -0.44 -0.56
C LYS A 73 -30.97 -0.06 -0.46
N GLN A 74 -31.29 1.21 -0.24
CA GLN A 74 -32.65 1.73 -0.19
C GLN A 74 -33.38 1.51 -1.52
N ALA A 75 -32.79 1.90 -2.65
CA ALA A 75 -33.38 1.68 -3.97
C ALA A 75 -33.61 0.18 -4.30
N LYS A 76 -32.75 -0.72 -3.80
CA LYS A 76 -32.97 -2.17 -3.90
C LYS A 76 -34.13 -2.64 -3.03
N GLN A 77 -34.28 -2.10 -1.83
CA GLN A 77 -35.39 -2.41 -0.92
C GLN A 77 -36.72 -1.89 -1.47
N GLU A 78 -36.77 -0.66 -1.96
CA GLU A 78 -37.96 -0.06 -2.57
C GLU A 78 -38.43 -0.86 -3.78
N ARG A 79 -37.52 -1.22 -4.69
CA ARG A 79 -37.85 -2.10 -5.82
C ARG A 79 -38.45 -3.43 -5.37
N ARG A 80 -37.95 -4.04 -4.29
CA ARG A 80 -38.54 -5.27 -3.72
C ARG A 80 -39.90 -5.03 -3.07
N ARG A 81 -40.11 -3.86 -2.48
CA ARG A 81 -41.35 -3.49 -1.80
C ARG A 81 -42.47 -3.20 -2.78
N TYR A 82 -42.17 -2.52 -3.88
CA TYR A 82 -43.14 -2.16 -4.93
C TYR A 82 -43.26 -3.21 -6.04
N ALA A 83 -42.41 -4.25 -6.06
CA ALA A 83 -42.58 -5.41 -6.92
C ALA A 83 -43.43 -6.54 -6.28
N ARG A 84 -44.05 -6.27 -5.13
CA ARG A 84 -45.10 -7.09 -4.51
C ARG A 84 -46.45 -6.46 -4.82
#